data_AF-A0A2S6IL11-F1
#
_entry.id   AF-A0A2S6IL11-F1
#
_cell.length_a   1.000
_cell.length_b   1.000
_cell.length_c   1.000
_cell.angle_alpha   90.00
_cell.angle_beta   90.00
_cell.angle_gamma   90.00
#
_symmetry.space_group_name_H-M   'P 1'
#
loop_
_entity.id
_entity.type
_entity.pdbx_description
1 polymer ?
#
loop_
_entity_poly.entity_id
_entity_poly.type
_entity_poly.pdbx_seq_one_letter_code
_entity_poly.pdbx_strand_id
1 'polypeptide(L)'
;MGRFFINCDEASILSTREQYGDLNPKEAFRHKLHQGHCIRCRSFHKNNERFQRKLRGLKWVTLSDSQKDSIKKRIAASMKK
;
A
#
# COMPACT_ATOMS: atom_id res chain seq x y z
N MET A 1 -17.78 -14.38 22.40
CA MET A 1 -16.53 -14.17 21.64
C MET A 1 -15.97 -12.81 22.01
N GLY A 2 -15.24 -12.76 23.13
CA GLY A 2 -15.06 -11.54 23.92
C GLY A 2 -13.75 -10.80 23.67
N ARG A 3 -13.83 -9.47 23.66
CA ARG A 3 -12.89 -8.40 24.09
C ARG A 3 -11.40 -8.43 23.72
N PHE A 4 -10.84 -9.54 23.21
CA PHE A 4 -9.44 -9.64 22.79
C PHE A 4 -9.26 -9.49 21.28
N PHE A 5 -10.33 -9.63 20.52
CA PHE A 5 -10.34 -9.43 19.07
C PHE A 5 -10.88 -8.05 18.77
N ILE A 6 -10.06 -7.24 18.11
CA ILE A 6 -10.49 -6.03 17.42
C ILE A 6 -11.61 -6.38 16.44
N ASN A 7 -12.49 -5.43 16.14
CA ASN A 7 -13.56 -5.66 15.17
C ASN A 7 -12.99 -5.76 13.75
N CYS A 8 -13.76 -6.33 12.81
CA CYS A 8 -13.30 -6.48 11.42
C CYS A 8 -12.99 -5.12 10.77
N ASP A 9 -13.75 -4.08 11.10
CA ASP A 9 -13.52 -2.72 10.58
C ASP A 9 -12.20 -2.14 11.10
N GLU A 10 -11.94 -2.26 12.41
CA GLU A 10 -10.65 -1.88 13.01
C GLU A 10 -9.50 -2.68 12.41
N ALA A 11 -9.68 -3.98 12.19
CA ALA A 11 -8.68 -4.82 11.53
C ALA A 11 -8.41 -4.38 10.09
N SER A 12 -9.42 -3.94 9.34
CA SER A 12 -9.24 -3.42 7.98
C SER A 12 -8.42 -2.12 7.96
N ILE A 13 -8.66 -1.23 8.93
CA ILE A 13 -7.91 0.01 9.12
C ILE A 13 -6.46 -0.30 9.49
N LEU A 14 -6.24 -1.21 10.45
CA LEU A 14 -4.89 -1.63 10.85
C LEU A 14 -4.13 -2.29 9.70
N SER A 15 -4.79 -3.09 8.85
CA SER A 15 -4.16 -3.69 7.67
C SER A 15 -3.73 -2.66 6.63
N THR A 16 -4.42 -1.52 6.58
CA THR A 16 -4.05 -0.39 5.71
C THR A 16 -2.93 0.42 6.34
N ARG A 17 -2.96 0.68 7.65
CA ARG A 17 -1.88 1.36 8.38
C ARG A 17 -0.57 0.56 8.39
N GLU A 18 -0.66 -0.77 8.43
CA GLU A 18 0.50 -1.67 8.28
C GLU A 18 1.26 -1.43 6.98
N GLN A 19 0.54 -1.12 5.90
CA GLN A 19 1.11 -0.85 4.58
C GLN A 19 2.04 0.36 4.56
N TYR A 20 1.77 1.33 5.44
CA TYR A 20 2.56 2.56 5.56
C TYR A 20 3.60 2.48 6.68
N GLY A 21 3.64 1.39 7.45
CA GLY A 21 4.54 1.25 8.61
C GLY A 21 4.08 1.98 9.87
N ASP A 22 2.82 2.44 9.91
CA ASP A 22 2.27 3.30 10.97
C ASP A 22 1.61 2.53 12.12
N LEU A 23 2.08 1.30 12.39
CA LEU A 23 1.54 0.45 13.45
C LEU A 23 2.39 0.51 14.71
N ASN A 24 1.72 0.76 15.85
CA ASN A 24 2.31 0.57 17.16
C ASN A 24 2.45 -0.95 17.46
N PRO A 25 3.51 -1.43 18.14
CA PRO A 25 3.69 -2.85 18.48
C PRO A 25 2.46 -3.53 19.12
N LYS A 26 1.69 -2.82 19.95
CA LYS A 26 0.45 -3.36 20.53
C LYS A 26 -0.65 -3.56 19.48
N GLU A 27 -0.77 -2.64 18.53
CA GLU A 27 -1.73 -2.73 17.43
C GLU A 27 -1.33 -3.85 16.47
N ALA A 28 -0.04 -3.98 16.15
CA ALA A 28 0.49 -5.05 15.31
C ALA A 28 0.20 -6.44 15.90
N PHE A 29 0.37 -6.62 17.22
CA PHE A 29 0.06 -7.88 17.90
C PHE A 29 -1.44 -8.23 17.80
N ARG A 30 -2.32 -7.28 18.12
CA ARG A 30 -3.77 -7.48 18.02
C ARG A 30 -4.22 -7.74 16.59
N HIS A 31 -3.62 -7.04 15.63
CA HIS A 31 -3.89 -7.21 14.21
C HIS A 31 -3.51 -8.62 13.74
N LYS A 32 -2.31 -9.10 14.11
CA LYS A 32 -1.81 -10.44 13.78
C LYS A 32 -2.69 -11.54 14.36
N LEU A 33 -3.16 -11.37 15.59
CA LEU A 33 -4.15 -12.29 16.18
C LEU A 33 -5.44 -12.30 15.35
N HIS A 34 -6.02 -11.13 15.04
CA HIS A 34 -7.26 -11.07 14.28
C HIS A 34 -7.13 -11.69 12.88
N GLN A 35 -6.02 -11.48 12.17
CA GLN A 35 -5.75 -12.11 10.87
C GLN A 35 -5.75 -13.65 10.93
N GLY A 36 -5.32 -14.24 12.05
CA GLY A 36 -5.30 -15.70 12.23
C GLY A 36 -6.70 -16.30 12.37
N HIS A 37 -7.63 -15.57 12.97
CA HIS A 37 -8.95 -16.10 13.34
C HIS A 37 -10.09 -15.65 12.43
N CYS A 38 -9.98 -14.49 11.77
CA CYS A 38 -11.01 -13.98 10.86
C CYS A 38 -10.69 -14.29 9.41
N ILE A 39 -11.44 -15.21 8.78
CA ILE A 39 -11.24 -15.63 7.38
C ILE A 39 -11.36 -14.43 6.42
N ARG A 40 -12.32 -13.54 6.64
CA ARG A 40 -12.56 -12.36 5.80
C ARG A 40 -11.37 -11.39 5.85
N CYS A 41 -10.91 -11.03 7.04
CA CYS A 41 -9.77 -10.14 7.21
C CYS A 41 -8.45 -10.80 6.77
N ARG A 42 -8.32 -12.13 6.91
CA ARG A 42 -7.19 -12.90 6.36
C ARG A 42 -7.13 -12.81 4.84
N SER A 43 -8.27 -12.96 4.16
CA SER A 43 -8.39 -12.79 2.70
C SER A 43 -7.98 -11.38 2.28
N PHE A 44 -8.52 -10.37 2.94
CA PHE A 44 -8.19 -8.96 2.68
C PHE A 44 -6.69 -8.69 2.82
N HIS A 45 -6.06 -9.14 3.92
CA HIS A 45 -4.64 -8.96 4.16
C HIS A 45 -3.77 -9.65 3.09
N LYS A 46 -4.09 -10.88 2.70
CA LYS A 46 -3.39 -11.59 1.61
C LYS A 46 -3.48 -10.84 0.28
N ASN A 47 -4.64 -10.29 -0.04
CA ASN A 47 -4.83 -9.50 -1.25
C ASN A 47 -4.04 -8.18 -1.18
N ASN A 48 -4.04 -7.53 -0.02
CA ASN A 48 -3.27 -6.30 0.19
C ASN A 48 -1.76 -6.55 0.06
N GLU A 49 -1.25 -7.64 0.63
CA GLU A 49 0.16 -8.03 0.49
C GLU A 49 0.55 -8.26 -0.98
N ARG A 50 -0.29 -8.96 -1.74
CA ARG A 50 -0.10 -9.14 -3.19
C ARG A 50 -0.08 -7.80 -3.93
N PHE A 51 -0.98 -6.89 -3.58
CA PHE A 51 -1.03 -5.56 -4.16
C PHE A 51 0.24 -4.75 -3.85
N GLN A 52 0.70 -4.77 -2.60
CA GLN A 52 1.95 -4.12 -2.20
C GLN A 52 3.18 -4.69 -2.90
N ARG A 53 3.24 -6.02 -3.11
CA ARG A 53 4.33 -6.63 -3.87
C ARG A 53 4.33 -6.15 -5.32
N LYS A 54 3.15 -6.05 -5.95
CA LYS A 54 3.01 -5.46 -7.28
C LYS A 54 3.46 -4.00 -7.30
N LEU A 55 3.00 -3.18 -6.36
CA LEU A 55 3.39 -1.77 -6.25
C LEU A 55 4.89 -1.56 -6.03
N ARG A 56 5.52 -2.38 -5.17
CA ARG A 56 6.98 -2.36 -4.95
C ARG A 56 7.77 -2.84 -6.17
N GLY A 57 7.20 -3.75 -6.96
CA GLY A 57 7.77 -4.20 -8.22
C GLY A 57 7.69 -3.17 -9.35
N LEU A 58 6.82 -2.15 -9.22
CA LEU A 58 6.84 -1.02 -10.12
C LEU A 58 8.11 -0.22 -9.83
N LYS A 59 9.03 -0.19 -10.80
CA LYS A 59 10.17 0.73 -10.79
C LYS A 59 9.63 2.13 -11.01
N TRP A 60 9.26 2.81 -9.92
CA TRP A 60 8.88 4.21 -9.97
C TRP A 60 10.08 5.03 -10.47
N VAL A 61 10.00 5.51 -11.70
CA VAL A 61 11.02 6.39 -12.27
C VAL A 61 10.57 7.82 -12.05
N THR A 62 11.24 8.52 -11.15
CA THR A 62 11.11 9.97 -11.02
C THR A 62 11.97 10.62 -12.10
N LEU A 63 11.34 11.43 -12.95
CA LEU A 63 12.06 12.23 -13.93
C LEU A 63 12.72 13.41 -13.23
N SER A 64 14.01 13.64 -13.50
CA SER A 64 14.67 14.90 -13.12
C SER A 64 14.07 16.07 -13.89
N ASP A 65 14.21 17.28 -13.37
CA ASP A 65 13.70 18.47 -14.07
C ASP A 65 14.39 18.68 -15.42
N SER A 66 15.68 18.33 -15.54
CA SER A 66 16.39 18.31 -16.82
C SER A 66 15.81 17.31 -17.82
N GLN A 67 15.37 16.13 -17.38
CA GLN A 67 14.69 15.14 -18.23
C GLN A 67 13.31 15.64 -18.67
N LYS A 68 12.54 16.26 -17.76
CA LYS A 68 11.24 16.86 -18.09
C LYS A 68 11.38 17.96 -19.13
N ASP A 69 12.36 18.84 -19.00
CA ASP A 69 12.57 19.94 -19.93
C ASP A 69 13.06 19.45 -21.31
N SER A 70 13.89 18.42 -21.34
CA SER A 70 14.29 17.75 -22.59
C SER A 70 13.08 17.16 -23.33
N ILE A 71 12.17 16.51 -22.61
CA ILE A 71 10.94 15.95 -23.17
C ILE A 71 10.04 17.07 -23.73
N LYS A 72 9.81 18.14 -22.95
CA LYS A 72 9.00 19.29 -23.40
C LYS A 72 9.54 19.91 -24.69
N LYS A 73 10.86 20.10 -24.79
CA LYS A 73 11.51 20.66 -26.00
C LYS A 73 11.30 19.76 -27.22
N ARG A 74 11.41 18.43 -27.05
CA ARG A 74 11.19 17.46 -28.14
C ARG A 74 9.74 17.43 -28.60
N ILE A 75 8.78 17.50 -27.68
CA ILE A 75 7.35 17.59 -27.99
C ILE A 75 7.05 18.89 -28.74
N ALA A 76 7.54 20.03 -28.25
CA ALA A 76 7.32 21.33 -28.90
C ALA A 76 7.92 21.37 -30.32
N ALA A 77 9.05 20.73 -30.57
CA ALA A 77 9.66 20.65 -31.89
C ALA A 77 8.85 19.78 -32.87
N SER A 78 8.19 18.73 -32.38
CA SER A 78 7.38 17.83 -33.20
C SER A 78 5.98 18.38 -33.49
N MET A 79 5.45 19.26 -32.62
CA MET A 79 4.19 19.98 -32.85
C MET A 79 4.30 21.19 -33.79
N LYS A 80 5.52 21.64 -34.11
CA LYS A 80 5.78 22.70 -35.09
C LYS A 80 5.93 22.20 -36.53
N LYS A 81 5.67 20.91 -36.74
CA LYS A 81 5.71 20.21 -38.03
C LYS A 81 4.30 19.93 -38.48
#